data_AF-A0A1Q7Y7L0-F1
#
_entry.id   AF-A0A1Q7Y7L0-F1
#
_cell.length_a   1.000
_cell.length_b   1.000
_cell.length_c   1.000
_cell.angle_alpha   90.00
_cell.angle_beta   90.00
_cell.angle_gamma   90.00
#
_symmetry.space_group_name_H-M   'P 1'
#
loop_
_entity.id
_entity.type
_entity.pdbx_description
1 polymer ?
#
loop_
_entity_poly.entity_id
_entity_poly.type
_entity_poly.pdbx_seq_one_letter_code
_entity_poly.pdbx_strand_id
1 'polypeptide(L)'
;MNRFERVIQILDNAIGGPDASIGAHGAFWRGLTRDQLVARNVFALQVITVGQGASSNLVKALRGETPFGTDLPNPSPDARFPRMPAGLDPVVAQDIAFIEQWIDEGCL
;
A
#
# COMPACT_ATOMS: atom_id res chain seq x y z
N MET A 1 8.47 -1.13 -18.59
CA MET A 1 7.89 -1.23 -17.24
C MET A 1 6.55 -1.94 -17.34
N ASN A 2 6.37 -3.07 -16.67
CA ASN A 2 5.08 -3.73 -16.53
C ASN A 2 4.26 -3.10 -15.38
N ARG A 3 3.00 -3.50 -15.23
CA ARG A 3 2.11 -2.90 -14.21
C ARG A 3 2.58 -3.16 -12.79
N PHE A 4 3.10 -4.36 -12.51
CA PHE A 4 3.70 -4.67 -11.20
C PHE A 4 4.89 -3.73 -10.90
N GLU A 5 5.79 -3.51 -11.86
CA GLU A 5 6.89 -2.56 -11.72
C GLU A 5 6.39 -1.12 -11.51
N ARG A 6 5.27 -0.73 -12.15
CA ARG A 6 4.62 0.58 -11.90
C ARG A 6 4.09 0.67 -10.46
N VAL A 7 3.50 -0.40 -9.92
CA VAL A 7 3.06 -0.44 -8.51
C VAL A 7 4.25 -0.24 -7.57
N ILE A 8 5.36 -0.93 -7.81
CA ILE A 8 6.60 -0.75 -7.02
C ILE A 8 7.09 0.69 -7.11
N GLN A 9 7.11 1.27 -8.31
CA GLN A 9 7.52 2.66 -8.52
C GLN A 9 6.64 3.65 -7.74
N ILE A 10 5.33 3.45 -7.71
CA ILE A 10 4.41 4.30 -6.93
C ILE A 10 4.76 4.24 -5.45
N LEU A 11 4.96 3.03 -4.90
CA LEU A 11 5.28 2.85 -3.49
C LEU A 11 6.66 3.44 -3.11
N ASP A 12 7.65 3.30 -4.00
CA ASP A 12 8.97 3.92 -3.80
C ASP A 12 8.88 5.44 -3.84
N ASN A 13 8.20 6.02 -4.84
CA ASN A 13 8.03 7.46 -4.96
C ASN A 13 7.30 8.04 -3.74
N ALA A 14 6.33 7.31 -3.18
CA ALA A 14 5.60 7.72 -1.98
C ALA A 14 6.51 7.93 -0.76
N ILE A 15 7.64 7.23 -0.69
CA ILE A 15 8.58 7.35 0.44
C ILE A 15 9.85 8.15 0.12
N GLY A 16 9.92 8.80 -1.05
CA GLY A 16 11.09 9.60 -1.47
C GLY A 16 12.04 8.91 -2.44
N GLY A 17 11.63 7.78 -3.04
CA GLY A 17 12.37 7.09 -4.10
C GLY A 17 12.91 5.71 -3.70
N PRO A 18 13.55 5.01 -4.66
CA PRO A 18 13.96 3.59 -4.51
C PRO A 18 15.05 3.35 -3.45
N ASP A 19 15.78 4.39 -3.05
CA ASP A 19 16.83 4.31 -2.03
C ASP A 19 16.37 4.79 -0.64
N ALA A 20 15.15 5.35 -0.55
CA ALA A 20 14.63 5.86 0.70
C ALA A 20 14.29 4.72 1.68
N SER A 21 14.46 4.97 2.98
CA SER A 21 14.13 4.02 4.05
C SER A 21 12.96 4.55 4.89
N ILE A 22 12.11 3.64 5.38
CA ILE A 22 10.98 3.96 6.26
C ILE A 22 10.94 2.98 7.44
N GLY A 23 10.30 3.38 8.54
CA GLY A 23 10.25 2.62 9.79
C GLY A 23 9.27 1.44 9.80
N ALA A 24 8.95 0.96 11.01
CA ALA A 24 7.99 -0.11 11.36
C ALA A 24 8.15 -1.46 10.63
N HIS A 25 7.91 -1.50 9.32
CA HIS A 25 7.99 -2.70 8.47
C HIS A 25 8.93 -2.51 7.26
N GLY A 26 9.55 -1.34 7.10
CA GLY A 26 10.38 -1.02 5.95
C GLY A 26 9.63 -1.00 4.62
N ALA A 27 10.36 -0.89 3.52
CA ALA A 27 9.83 -0.99 2.15
C ALA A 27 9.59 -2.47 1.79
N PHE A 28 8.60 -3.11 2.41
CA PHE A 28 8.35 -4.56 2.34
C PHE A 28 8.09 -5.11 0.93
N TRP A 29 7.81 -4.23 -0.04
CA TRP A 29 7.56 -4.56 -1.44
C TRP A 29 8.84 -4.78 -2.26
N ARG A 30 9.99 -4.27 -1.79
CA ARG A 30 11.25 -4.34 -2.54
C ARG A 30 11.80 -5.76 -2.58
N GLY A 31 12.39 -6.12 -3.73
CA GLY A 31 13.00 -7.42 -3.97
C GLY A 31 12.02 -8.59 -4.09
N LEU A 32 10.71 -8.32 -4.05
CA LEU A 32 9.68 -9.33 -4.24
C LEU A 32 9.31 -9.49 -5.72
N THR A 33 9.00 -10.71 -6.13
CA THR A 33 8.21 -10.94 -7.34
C THR A 33 6.76 -10.54 -7.12
N ARG A 34 5.97 -10.44 -8.20
CA ARG A 34 4.53 -10.19 -8.12
C ARG A 34 3.83 -11.16 -7.19
N ASP A 35 4.07 -12.46 -7.36
CA ASP A 35 3.42 -13.51 -6.56
C ASP A 35 3.84 -13.46 -5.09
N GLN A 36 5.11 -13.11 -4.82
CA GLN A 36 5.60 -12.92 -3.46
C GLN A 36 4.95 -11.70 -2.78
N LEU A 37 4.71 -10.61 -3.51
CA LEU A 37 3.96 -9.47 -2.98
C LEU A 37 2.51 -9.84 -2.70
N VAL A 38 1.86 -10.58 -3.60
CA VAL A 38 0.47 -11.06 -3.42
C VAL A 38 0.32 -11.96 -2.19
N ALA A 39 1.29 -12.83 -1.94
CA ALA A 39 1.31 -13.72 -0.78
C ALA A 39 1.81 -13.03 0.52
N ARG A 40 2.19 -11.74 0.46
CA ARG A 40 2.84 -11.06 1.58
C ARG A 40 1.85 -10.72 2.69
N ASN A 41 2.26 -11.00 3.92
CA ASN A 41 1.64 -10.47 5.14
C ASN A 41 2.53 -9.40 5.78
N VAL A 42 1.95 -8.34 6.32
CA VAL A 42 2.62 -7.34 7.16
C VAL A 42 1.82 -7.20 8.45
N PHE A 43 2.45 -7.38 9.62
CA PHE A 43 1.76 -7.41 10.93
C PHE A 43 0.52 -8.33 10.96
N ALA A 44 0.65 -9.53 10.36
CA ALA A 44 -0.43 -10.52 10.18
C ALA A 44 -1.61 -10.10 9.28
N LEU A 45 -1.55 -8.93 8.65
CA LEU A 45 -2.50 -8.51 7.63
C LEU A 45 -2.02 -8.94 6.25
N GLN A 46 -2.87 -9.64 5.50
CA GLN A 46 -2.64 -9.90 4.08
C GLN A 46 -2.64 -8.58 3.32
N VAL A 47 -1.55 -8.30 2.59
CA VAL A 47 -1.37 -7.00 1.91
C VAL A 47 -2.34 -6.86 0.73
N ILE A 48 -2.45 -7.90 -0.09
CA ILE A 48 -3.27 -7.93 -1.30
C ILE A 48 -4.27 -9.09 -1.22
N THR A 49 -5.54 -8.76 -1.45
CA THR A 49 -6.59 -9.74 -1.73
C THR A 49 -6.94 -9.62 -3.21
N VAL A 50 -6.49 -10.59 -4.01
CA VAL A 50 -6.62 -10.58 -5.48
C VAL A 50 -8.09 -10.44 -5.90
N GLY A 51 -8.37 -9.55 -6.86
CA GLY A 51 -9.72 -9.25 -7.33
C GLY A 51 -10.56 -8.40 -6.37
N GLN A 52 -9.96 -7.91 -5.28
CA GLN A 52 -10.62 -7.08 -4.27
C GLN A 52 -9.76 -5.84 -3.95
N GLY A 53 -9.55 -4.99 -4.94
CA GLY A 53 -8.69 -3.80 -4.89
C GLY A 53 -9.06 -2.87 -3.75
N ALA A 54 -10.28 -2.32 -3.77
CA ALA A 54 -10.76 -1.41 -2.72
C ALA A 54 -10.71 -2.03 -1.30
N SER A 55 -10.89 -3.35 -1.19
CA SER A 55 -10.91 -4.04 0.11
C SER A 55 -9.53 -4.52 0.57
N SER A 56 -8.51 -4.50 -0.29
CA SER A 56 -7.14 -4.92 0.02
C SER A 56 -6.49 -3.97 1.02
N ASN A 57 -5.72 -4.52 1.96
CA ASN A 57 -5.08 -3.70 3.00
C ASN A 57 -4.07 -2.71 2.42
N LEU A 58 -3.43 -3.01 1.29
CA LEU A 58 -2.58 -2.04 0.59
C LEU A 58 -3.35 -0.76 0.25
N VAL A 59 -4.50 -0.87 -0.41
CA VAL A 59 -5.30 0.29 -0.83
C VAL A 59 -5.86 1.03 0.39
N LYS A 60 -6.39 0.30 1.37
CA LYS A 60 -6.89 0.88 2.63
C LYS A 60 -5.80 1.64 3.39
N ALA A 61 -4.59 1.09 3.45
CA ALA A 61 -3.45 1.75 4.11
C ALA A 61 -3.07 3.05 3.40
N LEU A 62 -3.05 3.06 2.06
CA LEU A 62 -2.73 4.27 1.29
C LEU A 62 -3.80 5.35 1.45
N ARG A 63 -5.07 4.96 1.55
CA ARG A 63 -6.20 5.88 1.79
C ARG A 63 -6.37 6.33 3.24
N GLY A 64 -5.84 5.55 4.19
CA GLY A 64 -6.08 5.76 5.62
C GLY A 64 -7.48 5.31 6.04
N GLU A 65 -7.99 4.26 5.41
CA GLU A 65 -9.27 3.62 5.76
C GLU A 65 -9.04 2.53 6.81
N THR A 66 -10.04 2.27 7.66
CA THR A 66 -9.98 1.22 8.69
C THR A 66 -9.43 -0.10 8.15
N PRO A 67 -8.42 -0.73 8.81
CA PRO A 67 -7.90 -0.41 10.14
C PRO A 67 -6.74 0.61 10.18
N PHE A 68 -6.53 1.39 9.12
CA PHE A 68 -5.48 2.40 9.01
C PHE A 68 -6.00 3.82 9.27
N GLY A 69 -5.10 4.80 9.33
CA GLY A 69 -5.43 6.22 9.48
C GLY A 69 -5.44 6.76 10.91
N THR A 70 -4.77 6.13 11.88
CA THR A 70 -4.68 6.65 13.28
C THR A 70 -4.04 8.03 13.39
N ASP A 71 -3.26 8.43 12.39
CA ASP A 71 -2.54 9.70 12.27
C ASP A 71 -3.33 10.79 11.51
N LEU A 72 -4.55 10.49 11.06
CA LEU A 72 -5.41 11.47 10.40
C LEU A 72 -6.12 12.39 11.41
N PRO A 73 -6.56 13.59 11.01
CA PRO A 73 -7.20 14.55 11.93
C PRO A 73 -8.45 14.04 12.64
N ASN A 74 -9.19 13.14 12.00
CA ASN A 74 -10.41 12.51 12.53
C ASN A 74 -10.32 11.00 12.30
N PRO A 75 -9.50 10.27 13.08
CA PRO A 75 -9.29 8.84 12.88
C PRO A 75 -10.57 8.07 13.22
N SER A 76 -10.82 6.99 12.49
CA SER A 76 -11.86 6.03 12.89
C SER A 76 -11.52 5.43 14.27
N PRO A 77 -12.49 5.20 15.17
CA PRO A 77 -12.25 4.49 16.44
C PRO A 77 -11.65 3.09 16.26
N ASP A 78 -11.88 2.47 15.10
CA ASP A 78 -11.36 1.14 14.76
C ASP A 78 -10.00 1.20 14.05
N ALA A 79 -9.43 2.40 13.84
CA ALA A 79 -8.10 2.54 13.29
C ALA A 79 -7.06 2.08 14.33
N ARG A 80 -6.12 1.24 13.87
CA ARG A 80 -5.06 0.64 14.70
C ARG A 80 -3.67 0.91 14.16
N PHE A 81 -3.57 1.37 12.91
CA PHE A 81 -2.32 1.65 12.22
C PHE A 81 -2.37 3.06 11.59
N PRO A 82 -1.23 3.75 11.39
CA PRO A 82 -1.21 4.98 10.62
C PRO A 82 -1.53 4.74 9.14
N ARG A 83 -1.91 5.78 8.41
CA ARG A 83 -1.96 5.78 6.96
C ARG A 83 -0.55 5.57 6.42
N MET A 84 -0.43 4.86 5.30
CA MET A 84 0.82 4.74 4.55
C MET A 84 0.92 5.82 3.44
N PRO A 85 2.11 6.42 3.24
CA PRO A 85 3.26 6.41 4.14
C PRO A 85 3.02 7.26 5.40
N ALA A 86 3.49 6.78 6.55
CA ALA A 86 3.33 7.46 7.83
C ALA A 86 4.30 8.66 7.94
N GLY A 87 3.79 9.83 8.36
CA GLY A 87 4.59 11.04 8.51
C GLY A 87 5.08 11.68 7.20
N LEU A 88 4.59 11.20 6.05
CA LEU A 88 4.87 11.73 4.72
C LEU A 88 3.57 12.09 4.01
N ASP A 89 3.69 12.82 2.89
CA ASP A 89 2.53 13.20 2.08
C ASP A 89 1.73 11.97 1.61
N PRO A 90 0.39 12.12 1.46
CA PRO A 90 -0.44 11.04 0.94
C PRO A 90 -0.08 10.72 -0.52
N VAL A 91 -0.20 9.44 -0.86
CA VAL A 91 -0.14 9.01 -2.26
C VAL A 91 -1.31 9.64 -3.00
N VAL A 92 -1.05 10.20 -4.18
CA VAL A 92 -2.08 10.87 -4.98
C VAL A 92 -3.17 9.88 -5.41
N ALA A 93 -4.41 10.33 -5.45
CA ALA A 93 -5.58 9.48 -5.69
C ALA A 93 -5.49 8.67 -7.00
N GLN A 94 -4.89 9.24 -8.05
CA GLN A 94 -4.71 8.56 -9.33
C GLN A 94 -3.78 7.34 -9.23
N ASP A 95 -2.71 7.43 -8.43
CA ASP A 95 -1.78 6.33 -8.25
C ASP A 95 -2.38 5.24 -7.37
N ILE A 96 -3.19 5.60 -6.37
CA ILE A 96 -3.98 4.64 -5.59
C ILE A 96 -5.00 3.93 -6.49
N ALA A 97 -5.70 4.67 -7.36
CA ALA A 97 -6.65 4.10 -8.31
C ALA A 97 -5.98 3.13 -9.30
N PHE A 98 -4.75 3.42 -9.74
CA PHE A 98 -3.97 2.49 -10.55
C PHE A 98 -3.67 1.18 -9.80
N ILE A 99 -3.24 1.26 -8.54
CA ILE A 99 -2.97 0.07 -7.71
C ILE A 99 -4.26 -0.74 -7.50
N GLU A 100 -5.37 -0.08 -7.19
CA GLU A 100 -6.68 -0.71 -7.02
C GLU A 100 -7.08 -1.48 -8.29
N GLN A 101 -7.07 -0.81 -9.44
CA GLN A 101 -7.42 -1.44 -10.72
C GLN A 101 -6.51 -2.63 -11.05
N TRP A 102 -5.20 -2.51 -10.78
CA TRP A 102 -4.28 -3.63 -10.99
C TRP A 102 -4.61 -4.84 -10.11
N ILE A 103 -5.02 -4.63 -8.86
CA ILE A 103 -5.46 -5.71 -7.97
C ILE A 103 -6.77 -6.32 -8.46
N ASP A 104 -7.74 -5.50 -8.87
CA ASP A 104 -9.04 -5.94 -9.40
C ASP A 104 -8.87 -6.80 -10.66
N GLU A 105 -7.91 -6.46 -11.51
CA GLU A 105 -7.58 -7.19 -12.73
C GLU A 105 -6.72 -8.45 -12.47
N GLY A 106 -6.63 -8.91 -11.23
CA GLY A 106 -5.95 -10.16 -10.87
C GLY A 106 -4.45 -10.01 -10.64
N CYS A 107 -3.96 -8.79 -10.41
CA CYS A 107 -2.54 -8.47 -10.30
C CYS A 107 -1.75 -8.79 -11.60
N LEU A 108 -2.39 -8.59 -12.75
CA LEU A 108 -1.87 -8.85 -14.10
C LEU A 108 -1.24 -7.60 -14.75
#